data_AF-A0A369H1I5-F1
#
_entry.id   AF-A0A369H1I5-F1
#
_cell.length_a   1.000
_cell.length_b   1.000
_cell.length_c   1.000
_cell.angle_alpha   90.00
_cell.angle_beta   90.00
_cell.angle_gamma   90.00
#
_symmetry.space_group_name_H-M   'P 1'
#
loop_
_entity.id
_entity.type
_entity.pdbx_description
1 polymer ?
#
loop_
_entity_poly.entity_id
_entity_poly.type
_entity_poly.pdbx_seq_one_letter_code
_entity_poly.pdbx_strand_id
1 'polypeptide(L)'
;MASSSENQPKAPAEASPGDYQSLLEEVARLRIEILNLQNRSPNPKTNQSHRTTSTAFAGPGGGTFVPSGKAAWIAFSPVAPIGQRNPEYSRSAQKRCPDVGTFSGKKDDFNDFLTKLKTKMRMDNATFRDEEDRMDYLFLRLKGRASKVVETRYVSEDRPFSGLAEMIQTLESAYGNPNEWSEACDRLRRLKFSVTGKWEIQDFIAEFNILADKTNVPFDLMKRTLLHHLPPCLSPSLLTKAKNDRVSYEEFCDYVKDDVYYARAF
;
A
#
# COMPACT_ATOMS: atom_id res chain seq x y z
N MET A 1 78.27 -13.48 0.25
CA MET A 1 77.09 -13.50 1.14
C MET A 1 75.97 -12.79 0.42
N ALA A 2 74.84 -13.47 0.22
CA ALA A 2 73.78 -13.09 -0.70
C ALA A 2 72.99 -11.87 -0.21
N SER A 3 72.81 -10.88 -1.10
CA SER A 3 71.89 -9.76 -0.92
C SER A 3 70.49 -10.20 -1.34
N SER A 4 69.60 -10.45 -0.37
CA SER A 4 68.19 -10.71 -0.62
C SER A 4 67.50 -9.43 -1.11
N SER A 5 67.07 -9.47 -2.37
CA SER A 5 66.10 -8.53 -2.94
C SER A 5 64.72 -8.93 -2.43
N GLU A 6 64.15 -8.12 -1.54
CA GLU A 6 62.81 -8.33 -1.01
C GLU A 6 61.82 -7.50 -1.83
N ASN A 7 61.03 -8.19 -2.65
CA ASN A 7 59.95 -7.65 -3.47
C ASN A 7 58.91 -6.94 -2.60
N GLN A 8 58.72 -5.64 -2.82
CA GLN A 8 57.53 -4.93 -2.35
C GLN A 8 56.26 -5.49 -3.02
N PRO A 9 55.20 -5.82 -2.27
CA PRO A 9 53.93 -6.23 -2.86
C PRO A 9 53.23 -5.04 -3.52
N LYS A 10 52.94 -5.19 -4.82
CA LYS A 10 52.13 -4.28 -5.63
C LYS A 10 50.70 -4.26 -5.06
N ALA A 11 50.21 -3.08 -4.69
CA ALA A 11 48.84 -2.90 -4.19
C ALA A 11 47.80 -3.42 -5.21
N PRO A 12 46.71 -4.07 -4.77
CA PRO A 12 45.66 -4.54 -5.67
C PRO A 12 45.02 -3.33 -6.38
N ALA A 13 44.81 -3.47 -7.69
CA ALA A 13 44.14 -2.45 -8.50
C ALA A 13 42.76 -2.13 -7.90
N GLU A 14 42.59 -0.91 -7.42
CA GLU A 14 41.30 -0.39 -6.96
C GLU A 14 40.31 -0.42 -8.12
N ALA A 15 39.19 -1.12 -7.95
CA ALA A 15 38.14 -1.16 -8.96
C ALA A 15 37.65 0.27 -9.26
N SER A 16 37.42 0.57 -10.54
CA SER A 16 37.07 1.91 -10.97
C SER A 16 35.72 2.33 -10.36
N PRO A 17 35.53 3.59 -9.92
CA PRO A 17 34.25 4.10 -9.41
C PRO A 17 33.06 3.84 -10.34
N GLY A 18 33.32 3.74 -11.65
CA GLY A 18 32.31 3.39 -12.66
C GLY A 18 31.80 1.95 -12.54
N ASP A 19 32.63 1.01 -12.09
CA ASP A 19 32.25 -0.39 -11.92
C ASP A 19 31.33 -0.56 -10.70
N TYR A 20 31.58 0.18 -9.62
CA TYR A 20 30.68 0.20 -8.46
C TYR A 20 29.32 0.82 -8.80
N GLN A 21 29.31 1.87 -9.62
CA GLN A 21 28.07 2.53 -10.06
C GLN A 21 27.23 1.62 -10.96
N SER A 22 27.88 0.91 -11.89
CA SER A 22 27.26 -0.10 -12.75
C SER A 22 26.71 -1.27 -11.92
N LEU A 23 27.49 -1.76 -10.94
CA LEU A 23 27.05 -2.82 -10.03
C LEU A 23 25.86 -2.39 -9.15
N LEU A 24 25.82 -1.13 -8.70
CA LEU A 24 24.69 -0.62 -7.92
C LEU A 24 23.42 -0.48 -8.77
N GLU A 25 23.54 -0.11 -10.04
CA GLU A 25 22.43 -0.06 -11.00
C GLU A 25 21.95 -1.47 -11.37
N GLU A 26 22.86 -2.43 -11.50
CA GLU A 26 22.56 -3.86 -11.68
C GLU A 26 21.83 -4.42 -10.45
N VAL A 27 22.31 -4.13 -9.24
CA VAL A 27 21.68 -4.56 -7.98
C VAL A 27 20.30 -3.92 -7.80
N ALA A 28 20.12 -2.65 -8.17
CA ALA A 28 18.82 -2.00 -8.12
C ALA A 28 17.84 -2.63 -9.13
N ARG A 29 18.29 -2.91 -10.36
CA ARG A 29 17.50 -3.64 -11.36
C ARG A 29 17.13 -5.04 -10.88
N LEU A 30 18.10 -5.79 -10.35
CA LEU A 30 17.91 -7.14 -9.85
C LEU A 30 16.99 -7.18 -8.62
N ARG A 31 16.99 -6.16 -7.76
CA ARG A 31 16.03 -6.05 -6.65
C ARG A 31 14.60 -5.82 -7.14
N ILE A 32 14.44 -4.96 -8.14
CA ILE A 32 13.14 -4.74 -8.80
C ILE A 32 12.69 -6.03 -9.50
N GLU A 33 13.60 -6.75 -10.14
CA GLU A 33 13.31 -8.01 -10.81
C GLU A 33 13.01 -9.15 -9.83
N ILE A 34 13.71 -9.24 -8.69
CA ILE A 34 13.40 -10.19 -7.62
C ILE A 34 12.03 -9.89 -7.01
N LEU A 35 11.68 -8.62 -6.79
CA LEU A 35 10.32 -8.24 -6.37
C LEU A 35 9.27 -8.59 -7.42
N ASN A 36 9.59 -8.47 -8.70
CA ASN A 36 8.71 -8.88 -9.79
C ASN A 36 8.60 -10.41 -9.93
N LEU A 37 9.68 -11.16 -9.64
CA LEU A 37 9.73 -12.63 -9.70
C LEU A 37 9.12 -13.28 -8.45
N GLN A 38 9.24 -12.67 -7.27
CA GLN A 38 8.56 -13.11 -6.06
C GLN A 38 7.04 -12.93 -6.17
N ASN A 39 6.59 -11.96 -6.99
CA ASN A 39 5.16 -11.70 -7.25
C ASN A 39 4.65 -12.32 -8.56
N ARG A 40 5.52 -12.70 -9.51
CA ARG A 40 5.21 -13.66 -10.57
C ARG A 40 5.35 -15.07 -10.02
N SER A 41 4.25 -15.63 -9.52
CA SER A 41 4.15 -17.08 -9.37
C SER A 41 4.65 -17.77 -10.67
N PRO A 42 5.57 -18.77 -10.59
CA PRO A 42 6.07 -19.45 -11.77
C PRO A 42 4.96 -20.31 -12.40
N ASN A 43 4.86 -20.25 -13.72
CA ASN A 43 3.94 -21.05 -14.53
C ASN A 43 4.34 -22.55 -14.50
N PRO A 44 3.49 -23.49 -14.97
CA PRO A 44 2.81 -24.46 -14.14
C PRO A 44 3.37 -25.85 -14.41
N LYS A 45 4.03 -26.46 -13.44
CA LYS A 45 4.15 -27.92 -13.39
C LYS A 45 4.46 -28.30 -11.96
N THR A 46 3.69 -29.26 -11.47
CA THR A 46 3.83 -29.91 -10.16
C THR A 46 3.74 -28.97 -8.97
N ASN A 47 2.51 -28.65 -8.57
CA ASN A 47 1.99 -28.96 -7.23
C ASN A 47 0.60 -28.33 -7.07
N GLN A 48 -0.42 -29.17 -7.23
CA GLN A 48 -1.72 -28.93 -6.61
C GLN A 48 -1.50 -28.89 -5.09
N SER A 49 -1.27 -27.70 -4.54
CA SER A 49 -1.45 -27.50 -3.10
C SER A 49 -1.68 -26.02 -2.82
N HIS A 50 -2.93 -25.72 -2.45
CA HIS A 50 -3.39 -24.51 -1.78
C HIS A 50 -3.14 -23.17 -2.47
N ARG A 51 -3.97 -22.86 -3.46
CA ARG A 51 -4.61 -21.54 -3.49
C ARG A 51 -5.44 -21.45 -2.20
N THR A 52 -4.91 -20.84 -1.14
CA THR A 52 -5.77 -20.34 -0.06
C THR A 52 -6.53 -19.16 -0.63
N THR A 53 -7.58 -19.45 -1.40
CA THR A 53 -8.76 -18.60 -1.39
C THR A 53 -9.13 -18.45 0.08
N SER A 54 -8.86 -17.29 0.68
CA SER A 54 -9.46 -16.94 1.95
C SER A 54 -10.96 -16.87 1.68
N THR A 55 -11.62 -18.01 1.87
CA THR A 55 -13.06 -18.12 1.76
C THR A 55 -13.59 -17.31 2.93
N ALA A 56 -14.28 -16.20 2.64
CA ALA A 56 -14.92 -15.31 3.62
C ALA A 56 -16.08 -16.00 4.36
N PHE A 57 -15.87 -17.23 4.81
CA PHE A 57 -16.86 -18.28 4.83
C PHE A 57 -16.44 -19.35 5.84
N ALA A 58 -16.38 -18.97 7.12
CA ALA A 58 -16.44 -19.97 8.18
C ALA A 58 -17.86 -20.59 8.19
N GLY A 59 -17.95 -21.91 8.08
CA GLY A 59 -19.17 -22.69 8.33
C GLY A 59 -19.03 -23.49 9.62
N PRO A 60 -20.07 -24.22 10.06
CA PRO A 60 -20.11 -24.92 11.36
C PRO A 60 -19.04 -26.03 11.57
N GLY A 61 -18.14 -26.24 10.62
CA GLY A 61 -16.98 -27.14 10.73
C GLY A 61 -15.75 -26.67 9.94
N GLY A 62 -15.67 -25.38 9.59
CA GLY A 62 -14.55 -24.79 8.84
C GLY A 62 -13.49 -24.16 9.75
N GLY A 63 -12.25 -24.09 9.29
CA GLY A 63 -11.14 -23.45 10.01
C GLY A 63 -11.44 -22.00 10.40
N THR A 64 -10.77 -21.50 11.44
CA THR A 64 -10.89 -20.12 11.91
C THR A 64 -10.73 -19.16 10.73
N PHE A 65 -11.70 -18.27 10.51
CA PHE A 65 -11.63 -17.24 9.49
C PHE A 65 -10.33 -16.43 9.67
N VAL A 66 -9.53 -16.35 8.60
CA VAL A 66 -8.30 -15.55 8.57
C VAL A 66 -8.52 -14.38 7.62
N PRO A 67 -8.64 -13.14 8.13
CA PRO A 67 -8.83 -11.98 7.27
C PRO A 67 -7.60 -11.72 6.41
N SER A 68 -7.83 -11.18 5.21
CA SER A 68 -6.79 -10.79 4.25
C SER A 68 -7.06 -9.39 3.71
N GLY A 69 -6.11 -8.80 2.99
CA GLY A 69 -6.31 -7.48 2.36
C GLY A 69 -6.66 -6.38 3.36
N LYS A 70 -7.69 -5.58 3.07
CA LYS A 70 -8.15 -4.50 3.96
C LYS A 70 -8.91 -5.02 5.17
N ALA A 71 -9.54 -6.20 5.08
CA ALA A 71 -10.16 -6.86 6.22
C ALA A 71 -9.16 -7.24 7.33
N ALA A 72 -7.87 -7.40 7.01
CA ALA A 72 -6.81 -7.74 7.96
C ALA A 72 -6.25 -6.54 8.74
N TRP A 73 -6.79 -5.33 8.56
CA TRP A 73 -6.35 -4.19 9.35
C TRP A 73 -6.60 -4.42 10.85
N ILE A 74 -5.61 -4.06 11.68
CA ILE A 74 -5.67 -4.24 13.15
C ILE A 74 -6.96 -3.63 13.75
N ALA A 75 -7.42 -2.51 13.21
CA ALA A 75 -8.63 -1.84 13.66
C ALA A 75 -9.93 -2.61 13.35
N PHE A 76 -9.87 -3.70 12.59
CA PHE A 76 -11.00 -4.60 12.29
C PHE A 76 -10.84 -5.97 12.95
N SER A 77 -9.70 -6.25 13.58
CA SER A 77 -9.55 -7.43 14.41
C SER A 77 -10.62 -7.46 15.50
N PRO A 78 -11.12 -8.65 15.90
CA PRO A 78 -12.11 -8.75 16.95
C PRO A 78 -11.61 -8.12 18.26
N VAL A 79 -12.45 -7.32 18.93
CA VAL A 79 -12.12 -6.74 20.24
C VAL A 79 -12.21 -7.76 21.37
N ALA A 80 -13.05 -8.76 21.17
CA ALA A 80 -13.26 -9.92 22.02
C ALA A 80 -13.85 -11.05 21.15
N PRO A 81 -13.81 -12.32 21.60
CA PRO A 81 -14.61 -13.38 20.99
C PRO A 81 -16.09 -12.99 20.94
N ILE A 82 -16.83 -13.49 19.94
CA ILE A 82 -18.29 -13.27 19.86
C ILE A 82 -18.97 -13.68 21.16
N GLY A 83 -19.93 -12.86 21.62
CA GLY A 83 -20.64 -13.03 22.88
C GLY A 83 -19.85 -12.59 24.13
N GLN A 84 -18.59 -12.15 23.97
CA GLN A 84 -17.79 -11.60 25.06
C GLN A 84 -17.70 -10.08 24.98
N ARG A 85 -17.62 -9.46 26.15
CA ARG A 85 -17.52 -8.00 26.29
C ARG A 85 -16.12 -7.53 25.90
N ASN A 86 -16.05 -6.42 25.19
CA ASN A 86 -14.83 -5.70 24.92
C ASN A 86 -14.15 -5.27 26.25
N PRO A 87 -12.89 -5.68 26.50
CA PRO A 87 -12.15 -5.30 27.70
C PRO A 87 -11.96 -3.79 27.86
N GLU A 88 -11.88 -3.04 26.76
CA GLU A 88 -11.71 -1.60 26.76
C GLU A 88 -13.03 -0.84 26.91
N TYR A 89 -14.18 -1.54 26.91
CA TYR A 89 -15.47 -0.88 26.97
C TYR A 89 -15.70 -0.17 28.30
N SER A 90 -16.08 1.10 28.21
CA SER A 90 -16.51 1.89 29.36
C SER A 90 -17.86 2.56 29.10
N ARG A 91 -18.77 2.48 30.08
CA ARG A 91 -20.07 3.17 30.03
C ARG A 91 -19.92 4.70 30.00
N SER A 92 -18.80 5.23 30.48
CA SER A 92 -18.49 6.65 30.45
C SER A 92 -17.69 7.07 29.21
N ALA A 93 -17.34 6.12 28.32
CA ALA A 93 -16.64 6.45 27.09
C ALA A 93 -17.53 7.33 26.20
N GLN A 94 -16.96 8.46 25.78
CA GLN A 94 -17.62 9.37 24.84
C GLN A 94 -17.13 9.08 23.43
N LYS A 95 -18.06 9.19 22.48
CA LYS A 95 -17.77 9.19 21.04
C LYS A 95 -16.77 10.29 20.71
N ARG A 96 -15.62 9.91 20.15
CA ARG A 96 -14.51 10.82 19.81
C ARG A 96 -14.55 11.29 18.37
N CYS A 97 -15.18 10.55 17.48
CA CYS A 97 -15.26 10.90 16.06
C CYS A 97 -16.70 10.88 15.51
N PRO A 98 -17.01 11.72 14.50
CA PRO A 98 -18.30 11.69 13.82
C PRO A 98 -18.65 10.31 13.28
N ASP A 99 -19.93 10.11 12.97
CA ASP A 99 -20.31 8.87 12.30
C ASP A 99 -19.82 8.84 10.86
N VAL A 100 -19.38 7.65 10.45
CA VAL A 100 -19.03 7.40 9.05
C VAL A 100 -20.28 7.61 8.19
N GLY A 101 -20.09 8.14 6.98
CA GLY A 101 -21.16 8.22 5.99
C GLY A 101 -21.68 6.84 5.59
N THR A 102 -22.81 6.79 4.89
CA THR A 102 -23.38 5.52 4.44
C THR A 102 -22.77 5.05 3.13
N PHE A 103 -22.55 3.75 2.97
CA PHE A 103 -22.01 3.14 1.75
C PHE A 103 -23.11 2.41 0.98
N SER A 104 -23.31 2.76 -0.29
CA SER A 104 -24.38 2.22 -1.15
C SER A 104 -23.94 1.05 -2.05
N GLY A 105 -22.62 0.87 -2.22
CA GLY A 105 -22.04 -0.10 -3.16
C GLY A 105 -21.32 0.50 -4.37
N LYS A 106 -21.05 1.82 -4.40
CA LYS A 106 -20.24 2.45 -5.44
C LYS A 106 -18.75 2.13 -5.22
N LYS A 107 -18.12 1.42 -6.15
CA LYS A 107 -16.74 0.90 -6.00
C LYS A 107 -15.71 1.98 -5.70
N ASP A 108 -15.80 3.13 -6.38
CA ASP A 108 -14.85 4.25 -6.20
C ASP A 108 -14.85 4.82 -4.78
N ASP A 109 -15.98 4.69 -4.08
CA ASP A 109 -16.16 5.24 -2.72
C ASP A 109 -15.80 4.21 -1.64
N PHE A 110 -15.54 2.95 -2.02
CA PHE A 110 -15.36 1.85 -1.06
C PHE A 110 -14.09 2.00 -0.21
N ASN A 111 -12.96 2.35 -0.84
CA ASN A 111 -11.69 2.53 -0.13
C ASN A 111 -11.74 3.73 0.85
N ASP A 112 -12.39 4.83 0.46
CA ASP A 112 -12.60 6.00 1.32
C ASP A 112 -13.51 5.63 2.51
N PHE A 113 -14.61 4.92 2.25
CA PHE A 113 -15.51 4.41 3.30
C PHE A 113 -14.77 3.53 4.31
N LEU A 114 -13.99 2.55 3.84
CA LEU A 114 -13.21 1.67 4.74
C LEU A 114 -12.19 2.45 5.57
N THR A 115 -11.54 3.46 5.00
CA THR A 115 -10.56 4.30 5.72
C THR A 115 -11.22 5.09 6.85
N LYS A 116 -12.41 5.64 6.60
CA LYS A 116 -13.22 6.32 7.63
C LYS A 116 -13.71 5.32 8.69
N LEU A 117 -14.16 4.14 8.29
CA LEU A 117 -14.56 3.07 9.20
C LEU A 117 -13.41 2.60 10.10
N LYS A 118 -12.21 2.40 9.54
CA LYS A 118 -11.00 2.07 10.30
C LYS A 118 -10.74 3.09 11.40
N THR A 119 -10.85 4.37 11.06
CA THR A 119 -10.65 5.47 12.00
C THR A 119 -11.70 5.43 13.11
N LYS A 120 -12.97 5.20 12.75
CA LYS A 120 -14.09 5.06 13.69
C LYS A 120 -13.86 3.92 14.69
N MET A 121 -13.53 2.73 14.19
CA MET A 121 -13.31 1.55 15.02
C MET A 121 -12.14 1.74 15.99
N ARG A 122 -11.07 2.42 15.55
CA ARG A 122 -9.93 2.74 16.41
C ARG A 122 -10.25 3.80 17.47
N MET A 123 -10.88 4.90 17.08
CA MET A 123 -11.08 6.04 17.97
C MET A 123 -12.18 5.80 19.01
N ASP A 124 -13.21 5.07 18.63
CA ASP A 124 -14.38 4.83 19.46
C ASP A 124 -14.42 3.40 20.02
N ASN A 125 -13.26 2.72 20.06
CA ASN A 125 -13.16 1.33 20.50
C ASN A 125 -13.84 1.09 21.86
N ALA A 126 -13.56 1.97 22.83
CA ALA A 126 -14.12 1.90 24.17
C ALA A 126 -15.64 2.16 24.26
N THR A 127 -16.28 2.59 23.17
CA THR A 127 -17.73 2.83 23.10
C THR A 127 -18.52 1.59 22.65
N PHE A 128 -17.87 0.65 21.94
CA PHE A 128 -18.50 -0.59 21.49
C PHE A 128 -18.45 -1.62 22.62
N ARG A 129 -19.61 -2.17 22.99
CA ARG A 129 -19.75 -3.11 24.10
C ARG A 129 -19.05 -4.43 23.82
N ASP A 130 -19.15 -4.91 22.59
CA ASP A 130 -18.69 -6.21 22.13
C ASP A 130 -18.46 -6.16 20.60
N GLU A 131 -18.15 -7.32 20.01
CA GLU A 131 -17.94 -7.43 18.56
C GLU A 131 -19.25 -7.30 17.77
N GLU A 132 -20.40 -7.65 18.36
CA GLU A 132 -21.72 -7.56 17.72
C GLU A 132 -22.11 -6.09 17.52
N ASP A 133 -21.90 -5.24 18.53
CA ASP A 133 -22.07 -3.78 18.40
C ASP A 133 -21.28 -3.18 17.22
N ARG A 134 -20.09 -3.72 16.92
CA ARG A 134 -19.26 -3.27 15.79
C ARG A 134 -19.81 -3.76 14.45
N MET A 135 -20.30 -4.99 14.40
CA MET A 135 -20.98 -5.55 13.23
C MET A 135 -22.27 -4.78 12.92
N ASP A 136 -23.08 -4.50 13.94
CA ASP A 136 -24.31 -3.71 13.86
C ASP A 136 -24.02 -2.30 13.36
N TYR A 137 -22.98 -1.67 13.91
CA TYR A 137 -22.54 -0.36 13.43
C TYR A 137 -22.23 -0.38 11.93
N LEU A 138 -21.46 -1.37 11.46
CA LEU A 138 -21.17 -1.50 10.03
C LEU A 138 -22.47 -1.70 9.24
N PHE A 139 -23.33 -2.64 9.64
CA PHE A 139 -24.57 -2.93 8.93
C PHE A 139 -25.47 -1.69 8.79
N LEU A 140 -25.61 -0.89 9.85
CA LEU A 140 -26.37 0.37 9.85
C LEU A 140 -25.76 1.47 8.97
N ARG A 141 -24.50 1.33 8.55
CA ARG A 141 -23.84 2.24 7.59
C ARG A 141 -23.92 1.73 6.16
N LEU A 142 -24.44 0.54 5.91
CA LEU A 142 -24.66 0.03 4.56
C LEU A 142 -26.05 0.41 4.06
N LYS A 143 -26.16 0.71 2.76
CA LYS A 143 -27.42 0.98 2.07
C LYS A 143 -27.45 0.28 0.72
N GLY A 144 -28.64 0.15 0.14
CA GLY A 144 -28.82 -0.34 -1.22
C GLY A 144 -28.18 -1.71 -1.44
N ARG A 145 -27.35 -1.83 -2.48
CA ARG A 145 -26.72 -3.11 -2.83
C ARG A 145 -25.68 -3.56 -1.81
N ALA A 146 -24.99 -2.62 -1.14
CA ALA A 146 -23.99 -2.97 -0.14
C ALA A 146 -24.60 -3.70 1.07
N SER A 147 -25.77 -3.26 1.54
CA SER A 147 -26.49 -3.93 2.62
C SER A 147 -26.94 -5.33 2.18
N LYS A 148 -27.56 -5.46 1.00
CA LYS A 148 -28.01 -6.76 0.45
C LYS A 148 -26.92 -7.81 0.34
N VAL A 149 -25.67 -7.40 0.07
CA VAL A 149 -24.52 -8.32 -0.03
C VAL A 149 -24.23 -9.03 1.29
N VAL A 150 -24.46 -8.38 2.43
CA VAL A 150 -24.18 -8.96 3.75
C VAL A 150 -25.43 -9.40 4.50
N GLU A 151 -26.60 -8.85 4.15
CA GLU A 151 -27.88 -9.03 4.85
C GLU A 151 -28.25 -10.51 5.07
N THR A 152 -28.18 -11.33 4.01
CA THR A 152 -28.59 -12.75 4.10
C THR A 152 -27.78 -13.51 5.15
N ARG A 153 -26.50 -13.19 5.30
CA ARG A 153 -25.62 -13.86 6.24
C ARG A 153 -25.63 -13.20 7.63
N TYR A 154 -25.86 -11.89 7.66
CA TYR A 154 -25.96 -11.13 8.91
C TYR A 154 -27.12 -11.61 9.79
N VAL A 155 -28.24 -12.01 9.19
CA VAL A 155 -29.41 -12.56 9.91
C VAL A 155 -29.39 -14.09 10.04
N SER A 156 -28.35 -14.77 9.54
CA SER A 156 -28.32 -16.23 9.47
C SER A 156 -27.87 -16.84 10.81
N GLU A 157 -28.68 -17.73 11.37
CA GLU A 157 -28.32 -18.54 12.54
C GLU A 157 -27.42 -19.73 12.16
N ASP A 158 -27.61 -20.30 10.97
CA ASP A 158 -26.83 -21.45 10.49
C ASP A 158 -25.39 -21.08 10.11
N ARG A 159 -25.18 -19.83 9.69
CA ARG A 159 -23.90 -19.35 9.19
C ARG A 159 -23.65 -17.87 9.48
N PRO A 160 -23.67 -17.45 10.75
CA PRO A 160 -23.43 -16.06 11.11
C PRO A 160 -22.02 -15.62 10.69
N PHE A 161 -21.81 -14.30 10.67
CA PHE A 161 -20.47 -13.75 10.60
C PHE A 161 -19.72 -14.01 11.91
N SER A 162 -18.42 -14.30 11.81
CA SER A 162 -17.54 -14.47 12.97
C SER A 162 -17.03 -13.15 13.55
N GLY A 163 -17.38 -12.01 12.94
CA GLY A 163 -16.98 -10.67 13.38
C GLY A 163 -16.98 -9.64 12.25
N LEU A 164 -16.61 -8.40 12.60
CA LEU A 164 -16.55 -7.27 11.69
C LEU A 164 -15.64 -7.53 10.49
N ALA A 165 -14.47 -8.14 10.71
CA ALA A 165 -13.50 -8.42 9.67
C ALA A 165 -14.07 -9.31 8.55
N GLU A 166 -14.96 -10.27 8.87
CA GLU A 166 -15.55 -11.15 7.87
C GLU A 166 -16.61 -10.44 7.02
N MET A 167 -17.40 -9.53 7.63
CA MET A 167 -18.30 -8.65 6.88
C MET A 167 -17.51 -7.75 5.92
N ILE A 168 -16.37 -7.22 6.37
CA ILE A 168 -15.49 -6.39 5.54
C ILE A 168 -14.87 -7.21 4.40
N GLN A 169 -14.41 -8.44 4.65
CA GLN A 169 -13.89 -9.34 3.61
C GLN A 169 -14.95 -9.66 2.55
N THR A 170 -16.21 -9.81 2.97
CA THR A 170 -17.35 -10.03 2.05
C THR A 170 -17.59 -8.80 1.18
N LEU A 171 -17.58 -7.60 1.77
CA LEU A 171 -17.70 -6.35 1.02
C LEU A 171 -16.49 -6.10 0.11
N GLU A 172 -15.27 -6.42 0.55
CA GLU A 172 -14.04 -6.29 -0.23
C GLU A 172 -14.06 -7.23 -1.43
N SER A 173 -14.63 -8.44 -1.29
CA SER A 173 -14.82 -9.37 -2.40
C SER A 173 -15.81 -8.83 -3.45
N ALA A 174 -16.82 -8.06 -3.04
CA ALA A 174 -17.85 -7.52 -3.93
C ALA A 174 -17.46 -6.17 -4.57
N TYR A 175 -16.80 -5.30 -3.81
CA TYR A 175 -16.56 -3.90 -4.17
C TYR A 175 -15.07 -3.52 -4.25
N GLY A 176 -14.18 -4.32 -3.68
CA GLY A 176 -12.74 -4.12 -3.79
C GLY A 176 -12.27 -4.24 -5.24
N ASN A 177 -11.15 -3.56 -5.53
CA ASN A 177 -10.44 -3.73 -6.78
C ASN A 177 -9.29 -4.74 -6.56
N PRO A 178 -9.42 -5.99 -7.01
CA PRO A 178 -8.37 -7.00 -6.82
C PRO A 178 -7.08 -6.67 -7.57
N ASN A 179 -7.16 -5.80 -8.59
CA ASN A 179 -6.03 -5.40 -9.42
C ASN A 179 -5.48 -4.02 -9.03
N GLU A 180 -5.87 -3.45 -7.88
CA GLU A 180 -5.49 -2.09 -7.48
C GLU A 180 -3.97 -1.87 -7.52
N TRP A 181 -3.20 -2.85 -7.06
CA TRP A 181 -1.73 -2.78 -7.09
C TRP A 181 -1.18 -2.84 -8.52
N SER A 182 -1.66 -3.78 -9.34
CA SER A 182 -1.22 -3.92 -10.73
C SER A 182 -1.55 -2.67 -11.56
N GLU A 183 -2.75 -2.13 -11.38
CA GLU A 183 -3.19 -0.88 -12.00
C GLU A 183 -2.35 0.31 -11.52
N ALA A 184 -2.02 0.38 -10.22
CA ALA A 184 -1.14 1.41 -9.68
C ALA A 184 0.29 1.29 -10.26
N CYS A 185 0.84 0.08 -10.38
CA CYS A 185 2.13 -0.14 -11.03
C CYS A 185 2.11 0.25 -12.51
N ASP A 186 1.06 -0.14 -13.25
CA ASP A 186 0.90 0.22 -14.66
C ASP A 186 0.76 1.74 -14.83
N ARG A 187 -0.03 2.39 -13.97
CA ARG A 187 -0.24 3.84 -13.98
C ARG A 187 1.04 4.58 -13.60
N LEU A 188 1.77 4.13 -12.57
CA LEU A 188 3.08 4.68 -12.20
C LEU A 188 4.05 4.57 -13.37
N ARG A 189 4.20 3.39 -13.96
CA ARG A 189 5.10 3.17 -15.12
C ARG A 189 4.79 4.09 -16.30
N ARG A 190 3.51 4.37 -16.55
CA ARG A 190 3.05 5.24 -17.64
C ARG A 190 3.04 6.72 -17.29
N LEU A 191 3.04 7.07 -16.00
CA LEU A 191 3.04 8.46 -15.54
C LEU A 191 4.34 9.13 -16.03
N LYS A 192 4.21 10.18 -16.83
CA LYS A 192 5.34 10.98 -17.33
C LYS A 192 4.97 12.44 -17.30
N PHE A 193 5.84 13.27 -16.74
CA PHE A 193 5.67 14.70 -16.77
C PHE A 193 6.11 15.25 -18.13
N SER A 194 5.41 16.27 -18.60
CA SER A 194 5.80 17.06 -19.77
C SER A 194 5.71 18.53 -19.42
N VAL A 195 6.77 19.29 -19.70
CA VAL A 195 6.85 20.73 -19.45
C VAL A 195 5.76 21.49 -20.21
N THR A 196 5.49 21.08 -21.45
CA THR A 196 4.45 21.63 -22.33
C THR A 196 3.08 20.96 -22.16
N GLY A 197 2.98 20.00 -21.25
CA GLY A 197 1.76 19.27 -20.98
C GLY A 197 0.73 20.08 -20.19
N LYS A 198 -0.48 19.52 -20.07
CA LYS A 198 -1.58 20.10 -19.29
C LYS A 198 -1.42 19.97 -17.77
N TRP A 199 -0.43 19.20 -17.32
CA TRP A 199 -0.22 18.93 -15.90
C TRP A 199 0.54 20.08 -15.26
N GLU A 200 0.05 20.57 -14.13
CA GLU A 200 0.88 21.35 -13.23
C GLU A 200 1.85 20.42 -12.50
N ILE A 201 3.08 20.90 -12.27
CA ILE A 201 4.12 20.07 -11.63
C ILE A 201 3.74 19.64 -10.22
N GLN A 202 2.97 20.47 -9.51
CA GLN A 202 2.47 20.17 -8.16
C GLN A 202 1.48 19.00 -8.19
N ASP A 203 0.52 19.03 -9.12
CA ASP A 203 -0.45 17.94 -9.31
C ASP A 203 0.23 16.65 -9.76
N PHE A 204 1.27 16.78 -10.60
CA PHE A 204 2.09 15.65 -11.03
C PHE A 204 2.82 14.97 -9.87
N ILE A 205 3.49 15.75 -9.02
CA ILE A 205 4.20 15.22 -7.85
C ILE A 205 3.20 14.59 -6.87
N ALA A 206 2.02 15.20 -6.68
CA ALA A 206 0.98 14.65 -5.83
C ALA A 206 0.48 13.29 -6.36
N GLU A 207 0.18 13.18 -7.65
CA GLU A 207 -0.22 11.91 -8.27
C GLU A 207 0.91 10.86 -8.20
N PHE A 208 2.15 11.26 -8.46
CA PHE A 208 3.31 10.39 -8.33
C PHE A 208 3.41 9.82 -6.91
N ASN A 209 3.30 10.66 -5.88
CA ASN A 209 3.34 10.23 -4.47
C ASN A 209 2.24 9.22 -4.16
N ILE A 210 1.01 9.49 -4.60
CA ILE A 210 -0.13 8.57 -4.40
C ILE A 210 0.17 7.20 -5.01
N LEU A 211 0.73 7.16 -6.22
CA LEU A 211 1.06 5.90 -6.90
C LEU A 211 2.28 5.20 -6.30
N ALA A 212 3.29 5.96 -5.89
CA ALA A 212 4.47 5.44 -5.22
C ALA A 212 4.11 4.76 -3.89
N ASP A 213 3.24 5.40 -3.09
CA ASP A 213 2.73 4.83 -1.84
C ASP A 213 1.90 3.56 -2.10
N LYS A 214 1.01 3.57 -3.10
CA LYS A 214 0.21 2.40 -3.48
C LYS A 214 1.04 1.21 -3.95
N THR A 215 2.21 1.48 -4.53
CA THR A 215 3.11 0.45 -5.06
C THR A 215 4.25 0.11 -4.10
N ASN A 216 4.28 0.74 -2.92
CA ASN A 216 5.29 0.56 -1.88
C ASN A 216 6.72 0.84 -2.37
N VAL A 217 6.90 1.94 -3.12
CA VAL A 217 8.22 2.40 -3.53
C VAL A 217 9.03 2.73 -2.27
N PRO A 218 10.21 2.12 -2.08
CA PRO A 218 11.06 2.41 -0.94
C PRO A 218 11.43 3.89 -0.89
N PHE A 219 11.39 4.49 0.31
CA PHE A 219 11.62 5.93 0.49
C PHE A 219 13.01 6.38 -0.02
N ASP A 220 14.04 5.54 0.13
CA ASP A 220 15.39 5.76 -0.39
C ASP A 220 15.45 5.83 -1.93
N LEU A 221 14.48 5.21 -2.62
CA LEU A 221 14.37 5.23 -4.08
C LEU A 221 13.42 6.31 -4.60
N MET A 222 12.73 7.05 -3.71
CA MET A 222 11.67 7.98 -4.11
C MET A 222 12.19 9.08 -5.05
N LYS A 223 13.32 9.73 -4.71
CA LYS A 223 13.95 10.79 -5.54
C LYS A 223 14.33 10.27 -6.93
N ARG A 224 14.94 9.09 -7.00
CA ARG A 224 15.38 8.48 -8.26
C ARG A 224 14.19 8.05 -9.11
N THR A 225 13.19 7.45 -8.48
CA THR A 225 11.95 7.05 -9.15
C THR A 225 11.27 8.28 -9.75
N LEU A 226 11.06 9.35 -8.96
CA LEU A 226 10.49 10.61 -9.45
C LEU A 226 11.27 11.16 -10.65
N LEU A 227 12.60 11.20 -10.56
CA LEU A 227 13.47 11.65 -11.65
C LEU A 227 13.23 10.89 -12.96
N HIS A 228 13.02 9.57 -12.91
CA HIS A 228 12.71 8.77 -14.11
C HIS A 228 11.36 9.12 -14.77
N HIS A 229 10.45 9.77 -14.05
CA HIS A 229 9.17 10.24 -14.60
C HIS A 229 9.22 11.69 -15.09
N LEU A 230 10.34 12.38 -14.93
CA LEU A 230 10.57 13.72 -15.45
C LEU A 230 11.20 13.68 -16.86
N PRO A 231 10.98 14.71 -17.69
CA PRO A 231 11.55 14.78 -19.01
C PRO A 231 13.05 15.09 -18.97
N PRO A 232 13.84 14.61 -19.93
CA PRO A 232 15.31 14.78 -19.95
C PRO A 232 15.75 16.22 -20.27
N CYS A 233 14.81 17.11 -20.64
CA CYS A 233 15.10 18.53 -20.90
C CYS A 233 15.26 19.38 -19.64
N LEU A 234 14.98 18.84 -18.45
CA LEU A 234 15.25 19.51 -17.17
C LEU A 234 16.76 19.51 -16.84
N SER A 235 17.17 20.27 -15.83
CA SER A 235 18.59 20.43 -15.52
C SER A 235 19.26 19.08 -15.22
N PRO A 236 20.46 18.83 -15.77
CA PRO A 236 21.30 17.69 -15.37
C PRO A 236 21.63 17.69 -13.87
N SER A 237 21.54 18.86 -13.21
CA SER A 237 21.78 19.00 -11.77
C SER A 237 20.81 18.19 -10.90
N LEU A 238 19.59 17.90 -11.41
CA LEU A 238 18.62 17.06 -10.71
C LEU A 238 19.12 15.64 -10.49
N LEU A 239 19.95 15.10 -11.40
CA LEU A 239 20.57 13.78 -11.23
C LEU A 239 21.50 13.76 -10.02
N THR A 240 22.33 14.79 -9.87
CA THR A 240 23.25 14.93 -8.74
C THR A 240 22.49 15.08 -7.43
N LYS A 241 21.40 15.88 -7.43
CA LYS A 241 20.55 16.10 -6.26
C LYS A 241 19.80 14.83 -5.85
N ALA A 242 19.28 14.06 -6.80
CA ALA A 242 18.59 12.80 -6.54
C ALA A 242 19.51 11.75 -5.90
N LYS A 243 20.81 11.77 -6.21
CA LYS A 243 21.82 10.87 -5.62
C LYS A 243 22.38 11.36 -4.28
N ASN A 244 22.15 12.62 -3.90
CA ASN A 244 22.71 13.19 -2.70
C ASN A 244 21.83 12.86 -1.48
N ASP A 245 22.35 12.05 -0.56
CA ASP A 245 21.64 11.64 0.66
C ASP A 245 21.36 12.79 1.64
N ARG A 246 22.09 13.91 1.51
CA ARG A 246 21.85 15.12 2.31
C ARG A 246 20.63 15.90 1.86
N VAL A 247 20.15 15.65 0.64
CA VAL A 247 18.97 16.32 0.10
C VAL A 247 17.75 15.49 0.45
N SER A 248 16.80 16.07 1.18
CA SER A 248 15.55 15.38 1.51
C SER A 248 14.68 15.15 0.25
N TYR A 249 13.64 14.33 0.37
CA TYR A 249 12.70 14.15 -0.74
C TYR A 249 11.93 15.45 -1.05
N GLU A 250 11.56 16.19 -0.02
CA GLU A 250 10.84 17.46 -0.09
C GLU A 250 11.71 18.54 -0.75
N GLU A 251 12.97 18.68 -0.32
CA GLU A 251 13.94 19.58 -0.95
C GLU A 251 14.15 19.21 -2.43
N PHE A 252 14.21 17.92 -2.75
CA PHE A 252 14.29 17.46 -4.14
C PHE A 252 13.05 17.86 -4.96
N CYS A 253 11.85 17.72 -4.39
CA CYS A 253 10.62 18.17 -5.03
C CYS A 253 10.63 19.68 -5.33
N ASP A 254 11.20 20.49 -4.43
CA ASP A 254 11.31 21.94 -4.64
C ASP A 254 12.28 22.28 -5.78
N TYR A 255 13.44 21.62 -5.86
CA TYR A 255 14.34 21.76 -7.01
C TYR A 255 13.67 21.38 -8.33
N VAL A 256 12.83 20.35 -8.35
CA VAL A 256 12.07 19.95 -9.54
C VAL A 256 11.07 21.04 -9.94
N LYS A 257 10.36 21.65 -8.98
CA LYS A 257 9.41 22.74 -9.24
C LYS A 257 10.13 23.96 -9.83
N ASP A 258 11.26 24.34 -9.25
CA ASP A 258 12.07 25.47 -9.72
C ASP A 258 12.54 25.24 -11.17
N ASP A 259 13.11 24.07 -11.44
CA ASP A 259 13.59 23.70 -12.79
C ASP A 259 12.48 23.73 -13.84
N VAL A 260 11.30 23.20 -13.50
CA VAL A 260 10.15 23.21 -14.41
C VAL A 260 9.65 24.63 -14.65
N TYR A 261 9.65 25.49 -13.62
CA TYR A 261 9.28 26.88 -13.76
C TYR A 261 10.21 27.62 -14.72
N TYR A 262 11.53 27.43 -14.58
CA TYR A 262 12.50 27.99 -15.51
C TYR A 262 12.35 27.42 -16.93
N ALA A 263 12.11 26.12 -17.08
CA ALA A 263 11.94 25.49 -18.38
C ALA A 263 10.67 25.92 -19.13
N ARG A 264 9.65 26.43 -18.44
CA ARG A 264 8.45 27.03 -19.07
C ARG A 264 8.62 28.49 -19.47
N ALA A 265 9.62 29.18 -18.92
CA ALA A 265 9.87 30.59 -19.19
C ALA A 265 10.59 30.85 -20.52
N PHE A 266 11.06 29.79 -21.20
CA PHE A 266 11.76 29.81 -22.49
C PHE A 266 10.99 28.96 -23.53
#